data_AF-A0A7S1S8Z8-F1
#
_entry.id   AF-A0A7S1S8Z8-F1
#
_cell.length_a   1.000
_cell.length_b   1.000
_cell.length_c   1.000
_cell.angle_alpha   90.00
_cell.angle_beta   90.00
_cell.angle_gamma   90.00
#
_symmetry.space_group_name_H-M   'P 1'
#
loop_
_entity.id
_entity.type
_entity.pdbx_description
1 polymer ?
#
loop_
_entity_poly.entity_id
_entity_poly.type
_entity_poly.pdbx_seq_one_letter_code
_entity_poly.pdbx_strand_id
1 'polypeptide(L)'
;APAPLAPAPAPAPLAYFLPVDGGVGRACRGSSTTDNSQSHYSLVAGVGSVEECERRCMDKAGCVGIEFSSGGRCELWTRLGGIGASVPMSGYICQRFVDPAAATTTTAAATGAPGAGSYAPV
;
A
#
# COMPACT_ATOMS: atom_id res chain seq x y z
N ALA A 1 -34.37 -5.24 -33.14
CA ALA A 1 -33.23 -4.28 -33.18
C ALA A 1 -32.13 -4.80 -32.26
N PRO A 2 -30.87 -4.88 -32.68
CA PRO A 2 -29.77 -5.21 -31.76
C PRO A 2 -29.54 -4.02 -30.80
N ALA A 3 -29.26 -4.33 -29.53
CA ALA A 3 -28.96 -3.33 -28.51
C ALA A 3 -27.65 -2.58 -28.84
N PRO A 4 -27.51 -1.29 -28.46
CA PRO A 4 -26.26 -0.57 -28.64
C PRO A 4 -25.18 -1.20 -27.76
N LEU A 5 -24.04 -1.54 -28.37
CA LEU A 5 -22.85 -1.99 -27.64
C LEU A 5 -22.41 -0.85 -26.72
N ALA A 6 -22.47 -1.08 -25.41
CA ALA A 6 -21.91 -0.15 -24.42
C ALA A 6 -20.42 0.09 -24.73
N PRO A 7 -19.89 1.30 -24.49
CA PRO A 7 -18.47 1.57 -24.65
C PRO A 7 -17.67 0.65 -23.71
N ALA A 8 -16.62 0.03 -24.24
CA ALA A 8 -15.69 -0.77 -23.44
C ALA A 8 -15.09 0.08 -22.31
N PRO A 9 -14.92 -0.46 -21.09
CA PRO A 9 -14.26 0.27 -20.01
C PRO A 9 -12.85 0.67 -20.44
N ALA A 10 -12.45 1.90 -20.13
CA ALA A 10 -11.07 2.36 -20.30
C ALA A 10 -10.09 1.37 -19.60
N PRO A 11 -8.86 1.21 -20.10
CA PRO A 11 -7.88 0.34 -19.46
C PRO A 11 -7.72 0.76 -18.00
N ALA A 12 -7.95 -0.19 -17.08
CA ALA A 12 -7.74 0.04 -15.66
C ALA A 12 -6.27 0.44 -15.43
N PRO A 13 -6.01 1.39 -14.52
CA PRO A 13 -4.63 1.75 -14.19
C PRO A 13 -3.93 0.52 -13.58
N LEU A 14 -2.75 0.19 -14.10
CA LEU A 14 -2.00 -0.98 -13.64
C LEU A 14 -1.51 -0.73 -12.21
N ALA A 15 -1.83 -1.65 -11.30
CA ALA A 15 -1.21 -1.68 -9.98
C ALA A 15 0.25 -2.13 -10.11
N TYR A 16 1.15 -1.55 -9.31
CA TYR A 16 2.58 -1.80 -9.42
C TYR A 16 3.31 -1.67 -8.08
N PHE A 17 4.55 -2.14 -8.03
CA PHE A 17 5.39 -2.08 -6.85
C PHE A 17 6.60 -1.16 -7.05
N LEU A 18 6.87 -0.33 -6.04
CA LEU A 18 7.99 0.60 -6.01
C LEU A 18 9.04 0.15 -4.99
N PRO A 19 10.32 -0.01 -5.38
CA PRO A 19 11.37 -0.36 -4.43
C PRO A 19 11.59 0.76 -3.41
N VAL A 20 11.74 0.40 -2.13
CA VAL A 20 12.10 1.35 -1.06
C VAL A 20 13.60 1.36 -0.90
N ASP A 21 14.24 2.50 -1.12
CA ASP A 21 15.72 2.67 -1.05
C ASP A 21 16.48 1.66 -1.94
N GLY A 22 15.99 1.42 -3.15
CA GLY A 22 16.54 0.44 -4.09
C GLY A 22 15.96 -0.98 -3.94
N GLY A 23 15.23 -1.25 -2.85
CA GLY A 23 14.40 -2.44 -2.65
C GLY A 23 15.19 -3.71 -2.31
N VAL A 24 16.24 -4.03 -3.06
CA VAL A 24 17.08 -5.22 -2.84
C VAL A 24 18.02 -5.01 -1.66
N GLY A 25 18.11 -6.00 -0.77
CA GLY A 25 18.93 -5.91 0.44
C GLY A 25 18.34 -4.94 1.47
N ARG A 26 17.01 -4.78 1.49
CA ARG A 26 16.29 -3.84 2.34
C ARG A 26 15.18 -4.56 3.10
N ALA A 27 15.11 -4.33 4.41
CA ALA A 27 13.96 -4.69 5.23
C ALA A 27 13.10 -3.43 5.49
N CYS A 28 11.79 -3.56 5.33
CA CYS A 28 10.81 -2.51 5.51
C CYS A 28 10.68 -2.09 6.98
N ARG A 29 10.32 -0.82 7.17
CA ARG A 29 10.04 -0.22 8.47
C ARG A 29 8.82 0.69 8.38
N GLY A 30 8.18 0.92 9.53
CA GLY A 30 7.05 1.82 9.66
C GLY A 30 7.46 3.29 9.54
N SER A 31 7.15 4.14 10.52
CA SER A 31 7.44 5.59 10.43
C SER A 31 8.92 5.96 10.53
N SER A 32 9.77 5.08 11.03
CA SER A 32 11.20 5.34 11.23
C SER A 32 12.02 4.06 11.05
N THR A 33 13.34 4.16 10.98
CA THR A 33 14.24 3.01 10.82
C THR A 33 14.18 1.99 11.98
N THR A 34 13.69 2.41 13.14
CA THR A 34 13.53 1.57 14.33
C THR A 34 12.10 1.05 14.53
N ASP A 35 11.14 1.50 13.73
CA ASP A 35 9.75 1.06 13.80
C ASP A 35 9.56 -0.27 13.05
N ASN A 36 9.68 -1.38 13.76
CA ASN A 36 9.61 -2.75 13.23
C ASN A 36 8.47 -3.58 13.85
N SER A 37 7.41 -2.93 14.33
CA SER A 37 6.29 -3.63 14.99
C SER A 37 5.63 -4.66 14.08
N GLN A 38 5.38 -5.86 14.61
CA GLN A 38 4.66 -6.93 13.92
C GLN A 38 3.21 -6.54 13.58
N SER A 39 2.63 -5.57 14.28
CA SER A 39 1.28 -5.07 14.00
C SER A 39 1.14 -4.40 12.62
N HIS A 40 2.27 -4.07 11.96
CA HIS A 40 2.26 -3.37 10.68
C HIS A 40 2.00 -4.28 9.49
N TYR A 41 2.09 -5.59 9.66
CA TYR A 41 2.01 -6.54 8.56
C TYR A 41 1.35 -7.87 8.96
N SER A 42 0.85 -8.58 7.96
CA SER A 42 0.48 -9.99 8.08
C SER A 42 1.60 -10.86 7.52
N LEU A 43 2.10 -11.82 8.29
CA LEU A 43 3.15 -12.72 7.85
C LEU A 43 2.56 -13.92 7.08
N VAL A 44 3.09 -14.20 5.90
CA VAL A 44 2.86 -15.39 5.09
C VAL A 44 4.19 -16.15 4.98
N ALA A 45 4.19 -17.44 5.29
CA ALA A 45 5.37 -18.29 5.20
C ALA A 45 5.30 -19.23 3.99
N GLY A 46 6.45 -19.79 3.60
CA GLY A 46 6.54 -20.75 2.49
C GLY A 46 6.34 -20.11 1.12
N VAL A 47 6.56 -18.80 1.00
CA VAL A 47 6.42 -18.06 -0.27
C VAL A 47 7.67 -18.25 -1.11
N GLY A 48 7.53 -18.69 -2.36
CA GLY A 48 8.67 -19.13 -3.18
C GLY A 48 9.40 -18.00 -3.88
N SER A 49 8.77 -16.85 -4.07
CA SER A 49 9.35 -15.72 -4.81
C SER A 49 8.75 -14.37 -4.42
N VAL A 50 9.40 -13.30 -4.89
CA VAL A 50 8.93 -11.91 -4.69
C VAL A 50 7.60 -11.71 -5.39
N GLU A 51 7.45 -12.22 -6.62
CA GLU A 51 6.24 -12.09 -7.44
C GLU A 51 5.05 -12.80 -6.78
N GLU A 52 5.29 -13.93 -6.12
CA GLU A 52 4.23 -14.57 -5.32
C GLU A 52 3.83 -13.67 -4.14
N CYS A 53 4.79 -13.06 -3.44
CA CYS A 53 4.51 -12.14 -2.34
C CYS A 53 3.74 -10.89 -2.81
N GLU A 54 4.12 -10.32 -3.96
CA GLU A 54 3.43 -9.21 -4.62
C GLU A 54 1.98 -9.58 -4.94
N ARG A 55 1.72 -10.76 -5.52
CA ARG A 55 0.37 -11.24 -5.79
C ARG A 55 -0.46 -11.38 -4.52
N ARG A 56 0.11 -11.93 -3.44
CA ARG A 56 -0.57 -12.03 -2.13
C ARG A 56 -0.94 -10.66 -1.57
N CYS A 57 -0.11 -9.64 -1.83
CA CYS A 57 -0.42 -8.27 -1.45
C CYS A 57 -1.58 -7.70 -2.28
N MET A 58 -1.58 -7.91 -3.60
CA MET A 58 -2.68 -7.50 -4.48
C MET A 58 -4.02 -8.15 -4.08
N ASP A 59 -3.99 -9.41 -3.64
CA ASP A 59 -5.18 -10.14 -3.17
C ASP A 59 -5.65 -9.70 -1.76
N LYS A 60 -4.81 -9.00 -1.00
CA LYS A 60 -5.08 -8.63 0.40
C LYS A 60 -5.57 -7.18 0.49
N ALA A 61 -6.83 -7.03 0.88
CA ALA A 61 -7.40 -5.71 1.18
C ALA A 61 -6.54 -4.94 2.20
N GLY A 62 -6.24 -3.68 1.85
CA GLY A 62 -5.43 -2.78 2.67
C GLY A 62 -3.93 -3.07 2.65
N CYS A 63 -3.45 -3.97 1.79
CA CYS A 63 -2.02 -4.12 1.59
C CYS A 63 -1.44 -2.84 0.95
N VAL A 64 -0.31 -2.38 1.47
CA VAL A 64 0.39 -1.15 1.05
C VAL A 64 1.83 -1.44 0.63
N GLY A 65 2.25 -2.71 0.63
CA GLY A 65 3.58 -3.13 0.23
C GLY A 65 3.96 -4.50 0.79
N ILE A 66 5.17 -4.93 0.45
CA ILE A 66 5.71 -6.22 0.86
C ILE A 66 7.12 -6.11 1.41
N GLU A 67 7.45 -7.01 2.34
CA GLU A 67 8.82 -7.42 2.61
C GLU A 67 8.96 -8.91 2.30
N PHE A 68 9.84 -9.28 1.38
CA PHE A 68 10.12 -10.68 1.04
C PHE A 68 11.52 -11.07 1.51
N SER A 69 11.67 -12.24 2.12
CA SER A 69 12.94 -12.85 2.46
C SER A 69 13.21 -14.07 1.57
N SER A 70 14.46 -14.25 1.16
CA SER A 70 14.90 -15.47 0.46
C SER A 70 14.66 -16.77 1.24
N GLY A 71 14.43 -16.70 2.56
CA GLY A 71 14.00 -17.83 3.39
C GLY A 71 12.51 -18.16 3.29
N GLY A 72 11.76 -17.49 2.42
CA GLY A 72 10.34 -17.73 2.15
C GLY A 72 9.36 -17.05 3.11
N ARG A 73 9.81 -16.02 3.84
CA ARG A 73 8.94 -15.12 4.61
C ARG A 73 8.45 -14.01 3.71
N CYS A 74 7.16 -13.70 3.77
CA CYS A 74 6.51 -12.60 3.08
C CYS A 74 5.68 -11.81 4.08
N GLU A 75 6.06 -10.58 4.37
CA GLU A 75 5.29 -9.66 5.21
C GLU A 75 4.43 -8.78 4.31
N LEU A 76 3.12 -8.91 4.43
CA LEU A 76 2.15 -8.09 3.72
C LEU A 76 1.86 -6.85 4.58
N TRP A 77 2.48 -5.72 4.23
CA TRP A 77 2.35 -4.48 4.98
C TRP A 77 0.94 -3.91 4.85
N THR A 78 0.35 -3.52 5.97
CA THR A 78 -1.04 -3.01 6.07
C THR A 78 -1.18 -1.77 6.94
N ARG A 79 -0.06 -1.27 7.49
CA ARG A 79 -0.02 -0.03 8.26
C ARG A 79 -0.58 1.12 7.42
N LEU A 80 -1.56 1.86 7.94
CA LEU A 80 -2.20 2.99 7.23
C LEU A 80 -1.20 4.04 6.73
N GLY A 81 -0.16 4.33 7.50
CA GLY A 81 0.91 5.25 7.09
C GLY A 81 1.94 4.64 6.13
N GLY A 82 1.69 3.45 5.59
CA GLY A 82 2.58 2.76 4.66
C GLY A 82 3.89 2.28 5.28
N ILE A 83 4.79 1.87 4.37
CA ILE A 83 6.21 1.67 4.64
C ILE A 83 6.89 3.04 4.56
N GLY A 84 7.28 3.60 5.70
CA GLY A 84 7.88 4.93 5.79
C GLY A 84 9.40 4.94 5.69
N ALA A 85 10.04 3.82 6.03
CA ALA A 85 11.49 3.68 5.99
C ALA A 85 11.90 2.25 5.60
N SER A 86 13.19 2.05 5.34
CA SER A 86 13.79 0.72 5.27
C SER A 86 15.20 0.73 5.86
N VAL A 87 15.77 -0.44 6.13
CA VAL A 87 17.15 -0.60 6.61
C VAL A 87 17.91 -1.64 5.80
N PRO A 88 19.24 -1.56 5.72
CA PRO A 88 20.04 -2.61 5.07
C PRO A 88 19.81 -3.97 5.73
N MET A 89 19.44 -4.97 4.94
CA MET A 89 19.30 -6.35 5.38
C MET A 89 19.44 -7.31 4.19
N SER A 90 20.54 -8.05 4.15
CA SER A 90 20.83 -8.99 3.06
C SER A 90 19.81 -10.12 2.98
N GLY A 91 19.39 -10.48 1.77
CA GLY A 91 18.40 -11.52 1.53
C GLY A 91 16.95 -11.06 1.67
N TYR A 92 16.72 -9.76 1.86
CA TYR A 92 15.39 -9.16 1.95
C TYR A 92 15.13 -8.19 0.80
N ILE A 93 13.85 -8.05 0.44
CA ILE A 93 13.34 -7.13 -0.56
C ILE A 93 12.21 -6.33 0.05
N CYS A 94 12.28 -4.99 -0.04
CA CYS A 94 11.25 -4.09 0.46
C CYS A 94 10.63 -3.26 -0.67
N GLN A 95 9.31 -3.32 -0.82
CA GLN A 95 8.59 -2.60 -1.87
C GLN A 95 7.26 -2.02 -1.36
N ARG A 96 6.89 -0.84 -1.85
CA ARG A 96 5.55 -0.24 -1.66
C ARG A 96 4.62 -0.68 -2.78
N PHE A 97 3.39 -0.98 -2.43
CA PHE A 97 2.34 -1.25 -3.39
C PHE A 97 1.61 0.04 -3.74
N VAL A 98 1.45 0.31 -5.04
CA VAL A 98 0.66 1.43 -5.55
C VAL A 98 -0.52 0.85 -6.31
N ASP A 99 -1.71 1.02 -5.74
CA ASP A 99 -2.99 0.78 -6.40
C ASP A 99 -3.64 2.13 -6.75
N PRO A 100 -3.62 2.54 -8.03
CA PRO A 100 -4.23 3.79 -8.45
C PRO A 100 -5.75 3.80 -8.27
N ALA A 101 -6.41 2.64 -8.26
CA ALA A 101 -7.84 2.55 -7.97
C ALA A 101 -8.12 2.85 -6.48
N ALA A 102 -7.24 2.43 -5.58
CA ALA A 102 -7.34 2.72 -4.15
C ALA A 102 -7.09 4.21 -3.83
N ALA A 103 -6.15 4.87 -4.54
CA ALA A 103 -5.83 6.29 -4.34
C ALA A 103 -7.02 7.22 -4.60
N THR A 104 -7.95 6.82 -5.47
CA THR A 104 -9.13 7.61 -5.84
C THR A 104 -10.21 7.65 -4.73
N THR A 105 -10.09 6.81 -3.70
CA THR A 105 -11.12 6.72 -2.64
C THR A 105 -10.88 7.74 -1.50
N THR A 106 -9.71 8.38 -1.47
CA THR A 106 -9.34 9.36 -0.43
C THR A 106 -9.45 10.79 -0.95
N THR A 107 -10.56 11.16 -1.60
CA THR A 107 -10.93 12.57 -1.80
C THR A 107 -12.45 12.71 -1.76
N ALA A 108 -13.06 12.36 -0.62
CA ALA A 108 -14.45 12.72 -0.33
C ALA A 108 -14.69 12.79 1.20
N ALA A 109 -13.88 13.58 1.91
CA ALA A 109 -14.19 14.00 3.28
C ALA A 109 -13.42 15.27 3.67
N ALA A 110 -13.63 16.36 2.92
CA ALA A 110 -13.31 17.71 3.38
C ALA A 110 -14.19 18.74 2.67
N THR A 111 -15.50 18.66 2.86
CA THR A 111 -16.38 19.81 2.59
C THR A 111 -17.55 19.77 3.57
N GLY A 112 -17.29 20.31 4.75
CA GLY A 112 -18.27 20.54 5.80
C GLY A 112 -18.07 21.93 6.41
N ALA A 113 -18.40 22.97 5.65
CA ALA A 113 -18.78 24.29 6.14
C ALA A 113 -19.94 24.75 5.22
N PRO A 114 -21.00 25.41 5.73
CA PRO A 114 -20.91 26.59 6.61
C PRO A 114 -21.94 26.63 7.77
N GLY A 115 -21.71 27.51 8.74
CA GLY A 115 -22.70 27.82 9.78
C GLY A 115 -22.30 29.01 10.64
N ALA A 116 -22.84 30.18 10.31
CA ALA A 116 -22.64 31.46 10.98
C ALA A 116 -23.08 31.44 12.46
N GLY A 117 -22.31 32.13 13.31
CA GLY A 117 -22.65 32.39 14.71
C GLY A 117 -22.00 33.71 15.14
N SER A 118 -22.82 34.76 15.17
CA SER A 118 -22.53 36.15 15.55
C SER A 118 -21.91 36.30 16.94
N TYR A 119 -20.81 37.05 17.04
CA TYR A 119 -20.39 37.70 18.28
C TYR A 119 -20.61 39.22 18.14
N ALA A 120 -21.48 39.78 18.98
CA ALA A 120 -21.67 41.22 19.15
C ALA A 120 -20.66 41.76 20.18
N PRO A 121 -20.24 43.04 20.08
CA PRO A 121 -19.37 43.66 21.07
C PRO A 121 -20.17 44.30 22.21
N VAL A 122 -19.66 44.17 23.43
CA VAL A 122 -19.83 45.12 24.54
C VAL A 122 -18.47 45.36 25.19
#